data_AF-F9EKX9-F1
#
_entry.id   AF-F9EKX9-F1
#
_cell.length_a   1.000
_cell.length_b   1.000
_cell.length_c   1.000
_cell.angle_alpha   90.00
_cell.angle_beta   90.00
_cell.angle_gamma   90.00
#
_symmetry.space_group_name_H-M   'P 1'
#
loop_
_entity.id
_entity.type
_entity.pdbx_description
1 polymer ?
#
loop_
_entity_poly.entity_id
_entity_poly.type
_entity_poly.pdbx_seq_one_letter_code
_entity_poly.pdbx_strand_id
1 'polypeptide(L)'
;MEKIQSNEDMVINSKDIKNNKEFIAKNINIETGKLENTDKLIATNDMVVNSGILKNSSLVQALKMTLIGDTITNNGNVLGVNDISIKNKNLKNDGSLVNNGRIQAKNILELNIKDIENNNIIFSKDSNINSQSLKIK
;
A
#
# COMPACT_ATOMS: atom_id res chain seq x y z
N MET A 1 3.58 24.31 7.45
CA MET A 1 2.33 23.79 8.03
C MET A 1 1.47 23.28 6.86
N GLU A 2 0.89 22.08 6.82
CA GLU A 2 0.58 21.15 7.92
C GLU A 2 0.53 19.67 7.48
N LYS A 3 0.96 18.83 8.40
CA LYS A 3 0.51 17.44 8.56
C LYS A 3 -1.01 17.44 8.72
N ILE A 4 -1.71 16.52 8.05
CA ILE A 4 -3.11 16.22 8.35
C ILE A 4 -3.12 15.09 9.37
N GLN A 5 -3.68 15.35 10.54
CA GLN A 5 -3.75 14.34 11.61
C GLN A 5 -5.14 14.24 12.23
N SER A 6 -5.55 13.01 12.52
CA SER A 6 -6.75 12.68 13.29
C SER A 6 -6.36 11.69 14.40
N ASN A 7 -6.98 11.80 15.57
CA ASN A 7 -6.88 10.76 16.60
C ASN A 7 -7.91 9.64 16.39
N GLU A 8 -8.82 9.82 15.44
CA GLU A 8 -9.85 8.87 15.06
C GLU A 8 -9.66 8.47 13.60
N ASP A 9 -10.74 8.04 12.96
CA ASP A 9 -10.75 7.61 11.57
C ASP A 9 -10.59 8.79 10.62
N MET A 10 -9.96 8.53 9.47
CA MET A 10 -9.88 9.45 8.35
C MET A 10 -10.42 8.76 7.10
N VAL A 11 -11.46 9.33 6.51
CA VAL A 11 -12.03 8.88 5.23
C VAL A 11 -11.74 9.95 4.18
N ILE A 12 -11.08 9.58 3.09
CA ILE A 12 -10.75 10.49 2.00
C ILE A 12 -11.31 9.92 0.70
N ASN A 13 -12.22 10.66 0.07
CA ASN A 13 -12.71 10.36 -1.27
C ASN A 13 -12.35 11.54 -2.18
N SER A 14 -11.49 11.29 -3.16
CA SER A 14 -11.01 12.30 -4.10
C SER A 14 -10.67 11.65 -5.43
N LYS A 15 -10.67 12.41 -6.52
CA LYS A 15 -10.20 11.88 -7.81
C LYS A 15 -8.69 11.58 -7.79
N ASP A 16 -7.93 12.50 -7.23
CA ASP A 16 -6.48 12.45 -7.13
C ASP A 16 -6.06 12.92 -5.73
N ILE A 17 -5.10 12.23 -5.11
CA ILE A 17 -4.53 12.59 -3.82
C ILE A 17 -3.01 12.68 -3.98
N LYS A 18 -2.45 13.81 -3.55
CA LYS A 18 -1.01 14.01 -3.39
C LYS A 18 -0.72 14.24 -1.92
N ASN A 19 -0.25 13.20 -1.24
CA ASN A 19 0.28 13.34 0.10
C ASN A 19 1.77 13.67 0.04
N ASN A 20 2.09 14.97 0.10
CA ASN A 20 3.45 15.51 0.11
C ASN A 20 3.92 15.96 1.51
N LYS A 21 3.17 15.56 2.54
CA LYS A 21 3.42 15.80 3.96
C LYS A 21 3.05 14.53 4.75
N GLU A 22 2.60 14.68 5.98
CA GLU A 22 2.19 13.55 6.82
C GLU A 22 0.66 13.47 6.88
N PHE A 23 0.10 12.30 6.57
CA PHE A 23 -1.27 11.91 6.85
C PHE A 23 -1.23 10.86 7.96
N ILE A 24 -1.75 11.20 9.14
CA ILE A 24 -1.73 10.31 10.30
C ILE A 24 -3.14 10.18 10.88
N ALA A 25 -3.64 8.96 11.04
CA ALA A 25 -4.93 8.70 11.68
C ALA A 25 -4.93 7.39 12.46
N LYS A 26 -6.00 7.12 13.22
CA LYS A 26 -6.22 5.80 13.83
C LYS A 26 -6.48 4.76 12.76
N ASN A 27 -7.52 4.98 11.97
CA ASN A 27 -7.81 4.21 10.77
C ASN A 27 -7.81 5.14 9.55
N ILE A 28 -7.36 4.65 8.39
CA ILE A 28 -7.38 5.40 7.13
C ILE A 28 -8.14 4.60 6.09
N ASN A 29 -9.17 5.21 5.48
CA ASN A 29 -9.89 4.69 4.32
C ASN A 29 -9.78 5.69 3.17
N ILE A 30 -9.11 5.31 2.09
CA ILE A 30 -8.92 6.15 0.91
C ILE A 30 -9.60 5.50 -0.30
N GLU A 31 -10.48 6.23 -0.96
CA GLU A 31 -10.95 5.92 -2.32
C GLU A 31 -10.46 7.02 -3.26
N THR A 32 -9.69 6.64 -4.27
CA THR A 32 -9.17 7.59 -5.26
C THR A 32 -8.90 6.96 -6.62
N GLY A 33 -8.81 7.78 -7.66
CA GLY A 33 -8.25 7.35 -8.94
C GLY A 33 -6.73 7.18 -8.86
N LYS A 34 -6.08 8.06 -8.11
CA LYS A 34 -4.63 8.10 -7.96
C LYS A 34 -4.22 8.57 -6.56
N LEU A 35 -3.26 7.87 -5.96
CA LEU A 35 -2.58 8.27 -4.74
C LEU A 35 -1.08 8.37 -4.98
N GLU A 36 -0.52 9.56 -4.80
CA GLU A 36 0.92 9.79 -4.72
C GLU A 36 1.30 10.11 -3.28
N ASN A 37 2.01 9.20 -2.62
CA ASN A 37 2.57 9.40 -1.29
C ASN A 37 4.08 9.66 -1.40
N THR A 38 4.50 10.90 -1.18
CA THR A 38 5.92 11.29 -1.23
C THR A 38 6.51 11.58 0.15
N ASP A 39 5.72 11.44 1.21
CA ASP A 39 6.19 11.57 2.59
C ASP A 39 5.52 10.48 3.46
N LYS A 40 4.68 10.78 4.47
CA LYS A 40 4.17 9.73 5.38
C LYS A 40 2.67 9.54 5.27
N LEU A 41 2.23 8.30 5.04
CA LEU A 41 0.85 7.86 5.20
C LEU A 41 0.81 6.79 6.29
N ILE A 42 0.27 7.14 7.45
CA ILE A 42 0.35 6.30 8.66
C ILE A 42 -1.04 6.12 9.26
N ALA A 43 -1.49 4.88 9.34
CA ALA A 43 -2.56 4.48 10.24
C ALA A 43 -1.93 3.85 11.48
N THR A 44 -2.41 4.15 12.68
CA THR A 44 -1.93 3.45 13.90
C THR A 44 -2.62 2.10 14.09
N ASN A 45 -3.77 1.90 13.45
CA ASN A 45 -4.52 0.65 13.39
C ASN A 45 -4.69 0.20 11.92
N ASP A 46 -5.89 0.32 11.33
CA ASP A 46 -6.18 -0.26 10.03
C ASP A 46 -6.06 0.77 8.89
N MET A 47 -5.51 0.33 7.74
CA MET A 47 -5.47 1.13 6.52
C MET A 47 -6.08 0.37 5.35
N VAL A 48 -7.01 1.00 4.66
CA VAL A 48 -7.52 0.54 3.36
C VAL A 48 -7.30 1.65 2.35
N VAL A 49 -6.55 1.35 1.29
CA VAL A 49 -6.37 2.25 0.16
C VAL A 49 -6.90 1.56 -1.08
N ASN A 50 -7.97 2.11 -1.67
CA ASN A 50 -8.47 1.74 -2.98
C ASN A 50 -8.11 2.84 -3.98
N SER A 51 -7.15 2.54 -4.84
CA SER A 51 -6.63 3.49 -5.82
C SER A 51 -6.39 2.80 -7.16
N GLY A 52 -6.83 3.37 -8.28
CA GLY A 52 -6.45 2.84 -9.60
C GLY A 52 -4.92 2.79 -9.75
N ILE A 53 -4.26 3.89 -9.39
CA ILE A 53 -2.79 4.00 -9.35
C ILE A 53 -2.33 4.36 -7.94
N LEU A 54 -1.50 3.53 -7.33
CA LEU A 54 -0.87 3.81 -6.03
C LEU A 54 0.64 3.95 -6.19
N LYS A 55 1.19 5.12 -5.86
CA LYS A 55 2.63 5.37 -5.86
C LYS A 55 3.08 5.74 -4.46
N ASN A 56 3.94 4.92 -3.87
CA ASN A 56 4.64 5.23 -2.63
C ASN A 56 6.12 5.50 -2.92
N SER A 57 6.60 6.69 -2.56
CA SER A 57 8.01 7.08 -2.68
C SER A 57 8.69 7.34 -1.33
N SER A 58 7.97 7.18 -0.22
CA SER A 58 8.54 7.35 1.13
C SER A 58 7.95 6.31 2.08
N LEU A 59 6.96 6.61 2.92
CA LEU A 59 6.46 5.67 3.94
C LEU A 59 4.94 5.49 3.88
N VAL A 60 4.51 4.24 3.78
CA VAL A 60 3.16 3.77 4.11
C VAL A 60 3.26 2.79 5.27
N GLN A 61 2.54 3.03 6.36
CA GLN A 61 2.58 2.19 7.56
C GLN A 61 1.21 2.01 8.19
N ALA A 62 0.91 0.79 8.65
CA ALA A 62 -0.29 0.46 9.41
C ALA A 62 -0.06 -0.72 10.35
N LEU A 63 -0.96 -0.95 11.30
CA LEU A 63 -1.01 -2.22 12.03
C LEU A 63 -1.41 -3.35 11.07
N LYS A 64 -2.54 -3.15 10.37
CA LYS A 64 -2.97 -3.99 9.26
C LYS A 64 -3.26 -3.09 8.06
N MET A 65 -2.82 -3.48 6.88
CA MET A 65 -3.10 -2.72 5.66
C MET A 65 -3.64 -3.60 4.54
N THR A 66 -4.60 -3.03 3.81
CA THR A 66 -5.04 -3.52 2.52
C THR A 66 -4.78 -2.44 1.46
N LEU A 67 -3.91 -2.74 0.50
CA LEU A 67 -3.66 -1.88 -0.65
C LEU A 67 -4.32 -2.51 -1.88
N ILE A 68 -5.23 -1.76 -2.49
CA ILE A 68 -6.03 -2.18 -3.64
C ILE A 68 -5.71 -1.25 -4.80
N GLY A 69 -5.24 -1.80 -5.93
CA GLY A 69 -5.06 -1.00 -7.14
C GLY A 69 -4.68 -1.78 -8.38
N ASP A 70 -4.90 -1.15 -9.54
CA ASP A 70 -4.56 -1.74 -10.85
C ASP A 70 -3.05 -1.66 -11.11
N THR A 71 -2.42 -0.61 -10.59
CA THR A 71 -0.96 -0.45 -10.63
C THR A 71 -0.47 0.08 -9.30
N ILE A 72 0.41 -0.68 -8.65
CA ILE A 72 1.04 -0.32 -7.39
C ILE A 72 2.54 -0.23 -7.61
N THR A 73 3.12 0.95 -7.33
CA THR A 73 4.56 1.18 -7.39
C THR A 73 5.06 1.56 -6.00
N ASN A 74 5.94 0.74 -5.45
CA ASN A 74 6.63 1.03 -4.19
C ASN A 74 8.11 1.35 -4.45
N ASN A 75 8.47 2.63 -4.35
CA ASN A 75 9.84 3.11 -4.35
C ASN A 75 10.36 3.43 -2.93
N GLY A 76 9.50 3.32 -1.91
CA GLY A 76 9.81 3.58 -0.51
C GLY A 76 9.60 2.35 0.36
N ASN A 77 9.00 2.54 1.52
CA ASN A 77 8.69 1.51 2.49
C ASN A 77 7.18 1.35 2.65
N VAL A 78 6.72 0.10 2.60
CA VAL A 78 5.37 -0.34 2.97
C VAL A 78 5.52 -1.29 4.15
N LEU A 79 5.13 -0.85 5.34
CA LEU A 79 5.39 -1.56 6.60
C LEU A 79 4.09 -1.91 7.32
N GLY A 80 3.76 -3.20 7.38
CA GLY A 80 2.69 -3.75 8.19
C GLY A 80 3.22 -4.24 9.52
N VAL A 81 2.78 -3.64 10.62
CA VAL A 81 3.21 -4.06 11.98
C VAL A 81 2.64 -5.44 12.31
N ASN A 82 1.53 -5.85 11.69
CA ASN A 82 1.03 -7.22 11.71
C ASN A 82 0.96 -7.79 10.29
N ASP A 83 -0.06 -7.39 9.53
CA ASP A 83 -0.40 -8.02 8.25
C ASP A 83 -0.47 -7.00 7.10
N ILE A 84 -0.15 -7.47 5.90
CA ILE A 84 -0.32 -6.73 4.64
C ILE A 84 -1.11 -7.61 3.66
N SER A 85 -2.13 -7.04 3.03
CA SER A 85 -2.78 -7.60 1.84
C SER A 85 -2.64 -6.61 0.68
N ILE A 86 -2.09 -7.06 -0.45
CA ILE A 86 -2.01 -6.27 -1.68
C ILE A 86 -2.78 -7.01 -2.77
N LYS A 87 -3.77 -6.35 -3.36
CA LYS A 87 -4.65 -6.96 -4.36
C LYS A 87 -5.06 -5.99 -5.45
N ASN A 88 -5.54 -6.52 -6.56
CA ASN A 88 -6.09 -5.73 -7.64
C ASN A 88 -7.49 -5.19 -7.30
N LYS A 89 -7.90 -4.10 -7.94
CA LYS A 89 -9.25 -3.51 -7.79
C LYS A 89 -10.33 -4.48 -8.25
N ASN A 90 -10.03 -5.29 -9.26
CA ASN A 90 -10.91 -6.33 -9.77
C ASN A 90 -10.47 -7.71 -9.26
N LEU A 91 -11.45 -8.61 -9.09
CA LEU A 91 -11.21 -10.02 -8.72
C LEU A 91 -10.49 -10.84 -9.81
N LYS A 92 -10.17 -10.23 -10.97
CA LYS A 92 -9.59 -10.92 -12.13
C LYS A 92 -8.09 -11.14 -12.01
N ASN A 93 -7.45 -10.69 -10.93
CA ASN A 93 -6.02 -10.73 -10.76
C ASN A 93 -5.29 -10.18 -12.01
N ASP A 94 -5.58 -8.93 -12.39
CA ASP A 94 -5.22 -8.31 -13.68
C ASP A 94 -4.23 -7.14 -13.60
N GLY A 95 -3.96 -6.59 -12.41
CA GLY A 95 -3.05 -5.47 -12.21
C GLY A 95 -1.62 -5.88 -11.81
N SER A 96 -0.76 -4.88 -11.61
CA SER A 96 0.69 -5.05 -11.44
C SER A 96 1.24 -4.41 -10.17
N LEU A 97 2.29 -5.04 -9.62
CA LEU A 97 3.09 -4.53 -8.51
C LEU A 97 4.55 -4.40 -8.96
N VAL A 98 5.08 -3.19 -8.89
CA VAL A 98 6.51 -2.92 -9.03
C VAL A 98 7.07 -2.49 -7.68
N ASN A 99 7.90 -3.34 -7.07
CA ASN A 99 8.57 -3.06 -5.81
C ASN A 99 10.06 -2.75 -6.04
N ASN A 100 10.42 -1.48 -5.96
CA ASN A 100 11.80 -1.00 -5.96
C ASN A 100 12.33 -0.70 -4.54
N GLY A 101 11.43 -0.65 -3.55
CA GLY A 101 11.75 -0.40 -2.15
C GLY A 101 11.54 -1.64 -1.27
N ARG A 102 11.01 -1.44 -0.06
CA ARG A 102 10.72 -2.52 0.89
C ARG A 102 9.23 -2.70 1.08
N ILE A 103 8.75 -3.93 1.00
CA ILE A 103 7.45 -4.37 1.52
C ILE A 103 7.72 -5.35 2.65
N GLN A 104 7.23 -5.04 3.86
CA GLN A 104 7.44 -5.89 5.02
C GLN A 104 6.17 -6.02 5.85
N ALA A 105 5.67 -7.24 6.01
CA ALA A 105 4.72 -7.61 7.06
C ALA A 105 5.46 -8.32 8.19
N LYS A 106 5.08 -8.11 9.47
CA LYS A 106 5.67 -8.90 10.56
C LYS A 106 5.11 -10.32 10.65
N ASN A 107 3.86 -10.51 10.24
CA ASN A 107 3.15 -11.78 10.33
C ASN A 107 2.81 -12.27 8.92
N ILE A 108 1.63 -11.91 8.40
CA ILE A 108 1.17 -12.41 7.10
C ILE A 108 1.35 -11.36 6.01
N LEU A 109 1.89 -11.79 4.86
CA LEU A 109 1.83 -11.05 3.60
C LEU A 109 0.99 -11.83 2.59
N GLU A 110 -0.09 -11.22 2.11
CA GLU A 110 -0.89 -11.73 0.99
C GLU A 110 -0.68 -10.84 -0.23
N LEU A 111 -0.26 -11.44 -1.35
CA LEU A 111 -0.17 -10.78 -2.64
C LEU A 111 -1.09 -11.49 -3.63
N ASN A 112 -2.12 -10.80 -4.10
CA ASN A 112 -3.03 -11.28 -5.15
C ASN A 112 -2.98 -10.30 -6.33
N ILE A 113 -1.87 -10.38 -7.06
CA ILE A 113 -1.48 -9.44 -8.13
C ILE A 113 -0.99 -10.23 -9.34
N LYS A 114 -1.34 -9.80 -10.56
CA LYS A 114 -1.10 -10.57 -11.79
C LYS A 114 0.39 -10.72 -12.03
N ASP A 115 1.04 -9.55 -12.08
CA ASP A 115 2.42 -9.38 -12.49
C ASP A 115 3.15 -8.68 -11.34
N ILE A 116 4.11 -9.38 -10.72
CA ILE A 116 4.94 -8.85 -9.65
C ILE A 116 6.37 -8.71 -10.17
N GLU A 117 6.87 -7.49 -10.20
CA GLU A 117 8.28 -7.18 -10.40
C GLU A 117 8.88 -6.71 -9.07
N ASN A 118 9.65 -7.59 -8.43
CA ASN A 118 10.35 -7.29 -7.21
C ASN A 118 11.84 -7.02 -7.50
N ASN A 119 12.24 -5.75 -7.43
CA ASN A 119 13.61 -5.30 -7.62
C ASN A 119 14.35 -5.09 -6.30
N ASN A 120 13.74 -5.40 -5.15
CA ASN A 120 14.33 -5.19 -3.83
C ASN A 120 13.70 -6.15 -2.80
N ILE A 121 13.28 -5.70 -1.61
CA ILE A 121 12.89 -6.60 -0.52
C ILE A 121 11.37 -6.74 -0.40
N ILE A 122 10.90 -7.99 -0.44
CA ILE A 122 9.59 -8.41 0.07
C ILE A 122 9.86 -9.42 1.19
N PHE A 123 9.38 -9.15 2.39
CA PHE A 123 9.62 -9.99 3.56
C PHE A 123 8.38 -10.14 4.44
N SER A 124 8.10 -11.35 4.88
CA SER A 124 7.18 -11.64 5.97
C SER A 124 7.57 -12.93 6.69
N LYS A 125 6.93 -13.18 7.83
CA LYS A 125 7.03 -14.48 8.49
C LYS A 125 6.32 -15.56 7.64
N ASP A 126 5.08 -15.27 7.25
CA ASP A 126 4.23 -16.15 6.44
C ASP A 126 3.79 -15.39 5.17
N SER A 127 3.96 -15.99 3.99
CA SER A 127 3.68 -15.36 2.69
C SER A 127 2.77 -16.23 1.84
N ASN A 128 1.68 -15.65 1.34
CA ASN A 128 0.78 -16.24 0.36
C ASN A 128 0.80 -15.39 -0.90
N ILE A 129 1.44 -15.87 -1.97
CA ILE A 129 1.61 -15.12 -3.22
C ILE A 129 0.86 -15.84 -4.34
N ASN A 130 -0.17 -15.20 -4.87
CA ASN A 130 -0.94 -15.62 -6.03
C ASN A 130 -0.69 -14.63 -7.18
N SER A 131 0.21 -15.01 -8.08
CA SER A 131 0.54 -14.24 -9.27
C SER A 131 0.66 -15.12 -10.51
N GLN A 132 0.43 -14.53 -11.68
CA GLN A 132 0.72 -15.17 -12.98
C GLN A 132 2.21 -15.04 -13.32
N SER A 133 2.84 -13.93 -12.91
CA SER A 133 4.26 -13.69 -13.08
C SER A 133 4.88 -13.13 -11.80
N LEU A 134 6.05 -13.66 -11.44
CA LEU A 134 6.91 -13.13 -10.38
C LEU A 134 8.33 -13.03 -10.92
N LYS A 135 8.82 -11.81 -11.08
CA LYS A 135 10.19 -11.51 -11.48
C LYS A 135 10.94 -10.92 -10.29
N ILE A 136 12.08 -11.50 -9.97
CA ILE A 136 12.98 -11.04 -8.90
C ILE A 136 14.32 -10.67 -9.56
N LYS A 137 14.88 -9.50 -9.21
CA LYS A 137 16.21 -9.07 -9.65
C LYS A 137 17.18 -8.96 -8.48
#